data_AF-A0A285KJ00-F1
#
_entry.id   AF-A0A285KJ00-F1
#
_cell.length_a   1.000
_cell.length_b   1.000
_cell.length_c   1.000
_cell.angle_alpha   90.00
_cell.angle_beta   90.00
_cell.angle_gamma   90.00
#
_symmetry.space_group_name_H-M   'P 1'
#
loop_
_entity.id
_entity.type
_entity.pdbx_description
1 polymer ?
#
loop_
_entity_poly.entity_id
_entity_poly.type
_entity_poly.pdbx_seq_one_letter_code
_entity_poly.pdbx_strand_id
1 'polypeptide(L)'
;MPGVADDRRLGNCDAELADGPGLTEWLAGRGLTGSHEAQQSLARQDAEEEARRVQWVAAAPPPLTEAAERASRREDDAEEALAGLVARQYPDPVQRIRTLVGWAGVPPRHSTSMGGTPWYELAPRRLLLTEPKETIFEALTSAPLSASQLDGAAELFTCLEWKGAGIPESLRAALVEYVTATGTDPMTFRMDQGYGTAAP
;
A
#
# COMPACT_ATOMS: atom_id res chain seq x y z
N MET A 1 -4.96 -46.93 -36.71
CA MET A 1 -4.94 -45.45 -36.59
C MET A 1 -6.10 -45.04 -35.69
N PRO A 2 -5.97 -44.11 -34.74
CA PRO A 2 -4.85 -43.20 -34.49
C PRO A 2 -4.24 -43.33 -33.08
N GLY A 3 -2.95 -43.05 -33.00
CA GLY A 3 -2.36 -42.46 -31.81
C GLY A 3 -2.55 -40.94 -31.89
N VAL A 4 -2.83 -40.34 -30.74
CA VAL A 4 -2.48 -38.96 -30.45
C VAL A 4 -1.93 -39.00 -29.04
N ALA A 5 -0.61 -39.04 -28.94
CA ALA A 5 0.08 -38.72 -27.72
C ALA A 5 -0.13 -37.23 -27.49
N ASP A 6 -0.81 -36.93 -26.39
CA ASP A 6 -1.00 -35.60 -25.87
C ASP A 6 0.38 -35.01 -25.54
N ASP A 7 0.69 -33.89 -26.20
CA ASP A 7 1.94 -33.16 -26.16
C ASP A 7 2.06 -32.47 -24.79
N ARG A 8 2.41 -33.27 -23.78
CA ARG A 8 2.66 -32.78 -22.42
C ARG A 8 3.99 -32.04 -22.38
N ARG A 9 3.87 -30.72 -22.25
CA ARG A 9 4.73 -29.87 -21.40
C ARG A 9 6.24 -30.00 -21.68
N LEU A 10 6.70 -29.30 -22.72
CA LEU A 10 7.94 -28.51 -22.60
C LEU A 10 7.66 -27.49 -21.48
N GLY A 11 8.24 -27.52 -20.29
CA GLY A 11 9.58 -27.92 -19.91
C GLY A 11 10.08 -26.75 -19.06
N ASN A 12 9.54 -26.62 -17.85
CA ASN A 12 10.03 -25.69 -16.84
C ASN A 12 11.39 -26.23 -16.38
N CYS A 13 12.46 -25.85 -17.06
CA CYS A 13 13.81 -26.38 -16.86
C CYS A 13 14.52 -25.74 -15.66
N ASP A 14 13.80 -25.43 -14.59
CA ASP A 14 14.40 -25.04 -13.32
C ASP A 14 14.68 -26.31 -12.52
N ALA A 15 15.86 -26.88 -12.73
CA ALA A 15 16.36 -27.91 -11.81
C ALA A 15 16.67 -27.22 -10.47
N GLU A 16 15.93 -27.57 -9.41
CA GLU A 16 16.24 -27.11 -8.06
C GLU A 16 17.65 -27.58 -7.68
N LEU A 17 18.52 -26.63 -7.33
CA LEU A 17 19.86 -26.92 -6.81
C LEU A 17 19.72 -27.54 -5.42
N ALA A 18 20.28 -28.74 -5.22
CA ALA A 18 20.24 -29.44 -3.94
C ALA A 18 20.86 -28.63 -2.78
N ASP A 19 21.83 -27.76 -3.07
CA ASP A 19 22.42 -26.82 -2.12
C ASP A 19 22.79 -25.51 -2.83
N GLY A 20 21.77 -24.75 -3.23
CA GLY A 20 21.94 -23.43 -3.85
C GLY A 20 22.75 -22.45 -2.98
N PRO A 21 22.50 -22.35 -1.66
CA PRO A 21 23.30 -21.51 -0.76
C PRO A 21 24.78 -21.92 -0.71
N GLY A 22 25.09 -23.21 -0.53
CA GLY A 22 26.47 -23.70 -0.47
C GLY A 22 27.23 -23.51 -1.77
N LEU A 23 26.57 -23.65 -2.92
CA LEU A 23 27.17 -23.32 -4.23
C LEU A 23 27.52 -21.84 -4.34
N THR A 24 26.63 -20.97 -3.86
CA THR A 24 26.81 -19.52 -3.93
C THR A 24 27.98 -19.06 -3.04
N GLU A 25 28.11 -19.63 -1.85
CA GLU A 25 29.25 -19.39 -0.94
C GLU A 25 30.57 -19.91 -1.55
N TRP A 26 30.56 -21.10 -2.16
CA TRP A 26 31.73 -21.68 -2.82
C TRP A 26 32.23 -20.84 -4.02
N LEU A 27 31.31 -20.22 -4.77
CA LEU A 27 31.61 -19.30 -5.87
C LEU A 27 32.16 -17.97 -5.34
N ALA A 28 31.56 -17.41 -4.29
CA ALA A 28 32.03 -16.19 -3.64
C ALA A 28 33.46 -16.34 -3.11
N GLY A 29 33.80 -17.51 -2.53
CA GLY A 29 35.17 -17.85 -2.11
C GLY A 29 36.20 -17.90 -3.25
N ARG A 30 35.76 -17.86 -4.52
CA ARG A 30 36.61 -17.76 -5.73
C ARG A 30 36.54 -16.40 -6.42
N GLY A 31 35.96 -15.40 -5.76
CA GLY A 31 35.83 -14.05 -6.30
C GLY A 31 34.63 -13.83 -7.22
N LEU A 32 33.74 -14.82 -7.36
CA LEU A 32 32.47 -14.70 -8.10
C LEU A 32 31.35 -14.34 -7.10
N THR A 33 31.31 -13.08 -6.68
CA THR A 33 30.43 -12.61 -5.58
C THR A 33 29.03 -12.18 -6.02
N GLY A 34 28.78 -11.99 -7.31
CA GLY A 34 27.53 -11.41 -7.80
C GLY A 34 26.26 -12.14 -7.35
N SER A 35 26.27 -13.48 -7.31
CA SER A 35 25.12 -14.28 -6.84
C SER A 35 24.90 -14.14 -5.33
N HIS A 36 25.98 -14.03 -4.55
CA HIS A 36 25.92 -13.85 -3.10
C HIS A 36 25.42 -12.46 -2.74
N GLU A 37 25.91 -11.43 -3.43
CA GLU A 37 25.44 -10.04 -3.28
C GLU A 37 23.94 -9.91 -3.66
N ALA A 38 23.53 -10.58 -4.74
CA ALA A 38 22.12 -10.63 -5.13
C ALA A 38 21.24 -11.29 -4.06
N GLN A 39 21.66 -12.43 -3.51
CA GLN A 39 20.93 -13.11 -2.43
C GLN A 39 20.80 -12.24 -1.18
N GLN A 40 21.87 -11.55 -0.77
CA GLN A 40 21.81 -10.64 0.36
C GLN A 40 20.88 -9.45 0.10
N SER A 41 20.91 -8.90 -1.12
CA SER A 41 20.00 -7.81 -1.50
C SER A 41 18.54 -8.26 -1.46
N LEU A 42 18.23 -9.45 -1.98
CA LEU A 42 16.88 -10.01 -1.95
C LEU A 42 16.43 -10.28 -0.51
N ALA A 43 17.27 -10.91 0.32
CA ALA A 43 16.93 -11.18 1.71
C ALA A 43 16.68 -9.89 2.52
N ARG A 44 17.44 -8.82 2.24
CA ARG A 44 17.18 -7.50 2.85
C ARG A 44 15.85 -6.91 2.37
N GLN A 45 15.54 -7.02 1.08
CA GLN A 45 14.28 -6.55 0.51
C GLN A 45 13.09 -7.30 1.13
N ASP A 46 13.16 -8.62 1.21
CA ASP A 46 12.11 -9.45 1.84
C ASP A 46 11.88 -9.04 3.30
N ALA A 47 12.96 -8.77 4.05
CA ALA A 47 12.87 -8.30 5.43
C ALA A 47 12.26 -6.89 5.54
N GLU A 48 12.59 -5.97 4.62
CA GLU A 48 11.99 -4.63 4.55
C GLU A 48 10.48 -4.70 4.21
N GLU A 49 10.10 -5.55 3.24
CA GLU A 49 8.71 -5.76 2.85
C GLU A 49 7.88 -6.38 3.98
N GLU A 50 8.42 -7.37 4.68
CA GLU A 50 7.74 -8.01 5.82
C GLU A 50 7.61 -7.04 7.00
N ALA A 51 8.67 -6.28 7.32
CA ALA A 51 8.61 -5.27 8.38
C ALA A 51 7.53 -4.22 8.09
N ARG A 52 7.44 -3.78 6.83
CA ARG A 52 6.39 -2.85 6.38
C ARG A 52 5.00 -3.46 6.49
N ARG A 53 4.83 -4.71 6.06
CA ARG A 53 3.55 -5.43 6.18
C ARG A 53 3.09 -5.49 7.63
N VAL A 54 3.98 -5.88 8.54
CA VAL A 54 3.71 -5.94 9.98
C VAL A 54 3.33 -4.57 10.53
N GLN A 55 4.03 -3.50 10.14
CA GLN A 55 3.68 -2.13 10.54
C GLN A 55 2.29 -1.71 10.05
N TRP A 56 1.95 -2.03 8.80
CA TRP A 56 0.63 -1.72 8.25
C TRP A 56 -0.50 -2.46 8.98
N VAL A 57 -0.29 -3.74 9.32
CA VAL A 57 -1.25 -4.53 10.11
C VAL A 57 -1.37 -3.97 11.53
N ALA A 58 -0.26 -3.62 12.16
CA ALA A 58 -0.25 -3.03 13.50
C ALA A 58 -0.95 -1.67 13.55
N ALA A 59 -0.95 -0.92 12.45
CA ALA A 59 -1.67 0.34 12.29
C ALA A 59 -3.17 0.17 12.01
N ALA A 60 -3.62 -1.05 11.70
CA ALA A 60 -5.03 -1.31 11.48
C ALA A 60 -5.84 -0.97 12.75
N PRO A 61 -7.05 -0.40 12.62
CA PRO A 61 -7.93 -0.22 13.75
C PRO A 61 -8.12 -1.55 14.51
N PRO A 62 -8.12 -1.58 15.85
CA PRO A 62 -8.08 -2.83 16.61
C PRO A 62 -9.14 -3.88 16.22
N PRO A 63 -10.40 -3.52 15.90
CA PRO A 63 -11.39 -4.50 15.44
C PRO A 63 -11.09 -5.13 14.07
N LEU A 64 -10.14 -4.58 13.32
CA LEU A 64 -9.81 -4.97 11.95
C LEU A 64 -8.46 -5.70 11.83
N THR A 65 -7.64 -5.74 12.89
CA THR A 65 -6.26 -6.24 12.83
C THR A 65 -6.14 -7.66 12.24
N GLU A 66 -7.00 -8.58 12.64
CA GLU A 66 -6.98 -9.96 12.10
C GLU A 66 -7.36 -9.99 10.62
N ALA A 67 -8.41 -9.26 10.23
CA ALA A 67 -8.82 -9.18 8.83
C ALA A 67 -7.75 -8.49 7.96
N ALA A 68 -7.07 -7.49 8.52
CA ALA A 68 -5.91 -6.84 7.89
C ALA A 68 -4.75 -7.83 7.72
N GLU A 69 -4.41 -8.64 8.73
CA GLU A 69 -3.35 -9.66 8.62
C GLU A 69 -3.65 -10.63 7.47
N ARG A 70 -4.87 -11.17 7.43
CA ARG A 70 -5.31 -12.11 6.37
C ARG A 70 -5.30 -11.45 5.00
N ALA A 71 -5.80 -10.22 4.91
CA ALA A 71 -5.72 -9.43 3.70
C ALA A 71 -4.25 -9.28 3.28
N SER A 72 -3.35 -8.81 4.15
CA SER A 72 -1.94 -8.60 3.80
C SER A 72 -1.23 -9.84 3.21
N ARG A 73 -1.70 -11.05 3.56
CA ARG A 73 -1.19 -12.34 3.08
C ARG A 73 -1.84 -12.85 1.78
N ARG A 74 -2.78 -12.10 1.19
CA ARG A 74 -3.60 -12.52 0.03
C ARG A 74 -4.38 -13.81 0.28
N GLU A 75 -4.87 -14.01 1.50
CA GLU A 75 -5.78 -15.12 1.74
C GLU A 75 -7.07 -14.97 0.93
N ASP A 76 -7.65 -16.10 0.52
CA ASP A 76 -8.93 -16.13 -0.21
C ASP A 76 -10.02 -15.39 0.59
N ASP A 77 -10.83 -14.60 -0.13
CA ASP A 77 -11.93 -13.78 0.38
C ASP A 77 -11.56 -12.73 1.45
N ALA A 78 -10.26 -12.56 1.76
CA ALA A 78 -9.85 -11.69 2.87
C ALA A 78 -10.14 -10.21 2.63
N GLU A 79 -10.02 -9.71 1.39
CA GLU A 79 -10.39 -8.32 1.05
C GLU A 79 -11.90 -8.09 1.24
N GLU A 80 -12.75 -9.03 0.82
CA GLU A 80 -14.21 -8.92 0.98
C GLU A 80 -14.61 -9.02 2.45
N ALA A 81 -13.99 -9.95 3.19
CA ALA A 81 -14.20 -10.09 4.62
C ALA A 81 -13.79 -8.81 5.39
N LEU A 82 -12.67 -8.19 5.01
CA LEU A 82 -12.23 -6.90 5.55
C LEU A 82 -13.25 -5.79 5.24
N ALA A 83 -13.71 -5.69 4.00
CA ALA A 83 -14.72 -4.71 3.60
C ALA A 83 -16.02 -4.85 4.40
N GLY A 84 -16.54 -6.08 4.50
CA GLY A 84 -17.73 -6.38 5.29
C GLY A 84 -17.55 -6.11 6.78
N LEU A 85 -16.37 -6.38 7.34
CA LEU A 85 -16.06 -6.09 8.73
C LEU A 85 -15.99 -4.57 8.99
N VAL A 86 -15.37 -3.81 8.10
CA VAL A 86 -15.32 -2.34 8.17
C VAL A 86 -16.73 -1.76 8.21
N ALA A 87 -17.61 -2.19 7.31
CA ALA A 87 -19.00 -1.70 7.26
C ALA A 87 -19.79 -2.02 8.55
N ARG A 88 -19.56 -3.20 9.16
CA ARG A 88 -20.20 -3.60 10.41
C ARG A 88 -19.66 -2.85 11.63
N GLN A 89 -18.35 -2.64 11.72
CA GLN A 89 -17.71 -2.00 12.87
C GLN A 89 -17.87 -0.47 12.87
N TYR A 90 -17.98 0.13 11.69
CA TYR A 90 -18.11 1.57 11.51
C TYR A 90 -19.34 1.88 10.65
N PRO A 91 -20.57 1.77 11.19
CA PRO A 91 -21.78 2.03 10.42
C PRO A 91 -21.93 3.51 10.04
N ASP A 92 -21.43 4.43 10.88
CA ASP A 92 -21.37 5.86 10.58
C ASP A 92 -20.32 6.14 9.48
N PRO A 93 -20.71 6.69 8.32
CA PRO A 93 -19.78 7.00 7.24
C PRO A 93 -18.68 7.99 7.65
N VAL A 94 -18.98 8.97 8.50
CA VAL A 94 -17.97 9.97 8.91
C VAL A 94 -16.87 9.30 9.73
N GLN A 95 -17.26 8.51 10.75
CA GLN A 95 -16.31 7.72 11.53
C GLN A 95 -15.54 6.72 10.66
N ARG A 96 -16.21 6.02 9.74
CA ARG A 96 -15.61 5.04 8.84
C ARG A 96 -14.54 5.67 7.96
N ILE A 97 -14.86 6.75 7.26
CA ILE A 97 -13.93 7.47 6.38
C ILE A 97 -12.72 7.98 7.17
N ARG A 98 -12.94 8.64 8.31
CA ARG A 98 -11.85 9.18 9.14
C ARG A 98 -10.93 8.07 9.68
N THR A 99 -11.49 6.89 9.96
CA THR A 99 -10.73 5.73 10.39
C THR A 99 -9.88 5.16 9.25
N LEU A 100 -10.51 4.95 8.07
CA LEU A 100 -9.83 4.42 6.89
C LEU A 100 -8.74 5.36 6.38
N VAL A 101 -8.99 6.67 6.37
CA VAL A 101 -8.00 7.69 6.00
C VAL A 101 -6.83 7.69 6.99
N GLY A 102 -7.08 7.59 8.31
CA GLY A 102 -6.02 7.46 9.29
C GLY A 102 -5.13 6.23 9.07
N TRP A 103 -5.75 5.08 8.73
CA TRP A 103 -5.01 3.86 8.44
C TRP A 103 -4.23 3.95 7.11
N ALA A 104 -4.82 4.57 6.09
CA ALA A 104 -4.15 4.85 4.80
C ALA A 104 -2.94 5.78 4.93
N GLY A 105 -2.83 6.55 6.01
CA GLY A 105 -1.76 7.51 6.25
C GLY A 105 -0.48 6.96 6.86
N VAL A 106 -0.42 5.67 7.21
CA VAL A 106 0.81 5.06 7.74
C VAL A 106 1.84 4.75 6.66
N PRO A 107 1.47 4.18 5.50
CA PRO A 107 2.42 3.95 4.40
C PRO A 107 3.07 5.17 3.73
N PRO A 108 2.40 6.31 3.48
CA PRO A 108 2.86 7.39 2.60
C PRO A 108 4.22 8.01 2.92
N ARG A 109 4.73 7.83 4.15
CA ARG A 109 6.04 8.34 4.59
C ARG A 109 7.20 7.38 4.28
N HIS A 110 6.91 6.15 3.85
CA HIS A 110 7.92 5.13 3.57
C HIS A 110 8.27 5.13 2.07
N SER A 111 9.55 5.33 1.77
CA SER A 111 10.08 5.12 0.42
C SER A 111 10.27 3.63 0.17
N THR A 112 9.89 3.13 -1.00
CA THR A 112 10.22 1.77 -1.42
C THR A 112 11.51 1.73 -2.21
N SER A 113 12.33 0.73 -1.93
CA SER A 113 13.49 0.38 -2.75
C SER A 113 13.08 -0.19 -4.12
N MET A 114 11.89 -0.80 -4.21
CA MET A 114 11.36 -1.46 -5.41
C MET A 114 10.40 -0.60 -6.26
N GLY A 115 10.04 0.60 -5.79
CA GLY A 115 9.06 1.46 -6.43
C GLY A 115 7.62 0.98 -6.24
N GLY A 116 6.72 1.89 -5.88
CA GLY A 116 5.28 1.62 -5.78
C GLY A 116 4.78 1.20 -4.39
N THR A 117 3.46 1.19 -4.26
CA THR A 117 2.73 0.88 -3.03
C THR A 117 2.31 -0.58 -3.05
N PRO A 118 2.70 -1.40 -2.04
CA PRO A 118 2.21 -2.76 -1.90
C PRO A 118 0.70 -2.82 -2.00
N TRP A 119 0.21 -3.85 -2.69
CA TRP A 119 -1.20 -3.99 -3.00
C TRP A 119 -2.11 -3.93 -1.76
N TYR A 120 -1.68 -4.49 -0.62
CA TYR A 120 -2.48 -4.56 0.61
C TYR A 120 -2.68 -3.17 1.23
N GLU A 121 -1.71 -2.28 1.05
CA GLU A 121 -1.81 -0.90 1.51
C GLU A 121 -2.80 -0.07 0.69
N LEU A 122 -3.20 -0.57 -0.47
CA LEU A 122 -4.27 0.04 -1.26
C LEU A 122 -5.66 -0.34 -0.70
N ALA A 123 -5.78 -1.31 0.21
CA ALA A 123 -7.09 -1.75 0.71
C ALA A 123 -7.90 -0.61 1.36
N PRO A 124 -7.35 0.22 2.27
CA PRO A 124 -8.10 1.34 2.83
C PRO A 124 -8.52 2.36 1.77
N ARG A 125 -7.66 2.61 0.77
CA ARG A 125 -7.99 3.46 -0.39
C ARG A 125 -9.14 2.88 -1.20
N ARG A 126 -9.11 1.60 -1.54
CA ARG A 126 -10.18 0.93 -2.30
C ARG A 126 -11.52 1.04 -1.57
N LEU A 127 -11.52 0.84 -0.26
CA LEU A 127 -12.70 1.03 0.58
C LEU A 127 -13.19 2.48 0.56
N LEU A 128 -12.29 3.46 0.69
CA LEU A 128 -12.64 4.88 0.59
C LEU A 128 -13.27 5.23 -0.77
N LEU A 129 -12.77 4.66 -1.86
CA LEU A 129 -13.32 4.90 -3.20
C LEU A 129 -14.74 4.34 -3.40
N THR A 130 -15.27 3.54 -2.46
CA THR A 130 -16.67 3.11 -2.48
C THR A 130 -17.63 4.12 -1.82
N GLU A 131 -17.10 5.10 -1.09
CA GLU A 131 -17.91 6.15 -0.45
C GLU A 131 -18.18 7.31 -1.41
N PRO A 132 -19.33 8.01 -1.28
CA PRO A 132 -19.59 9.22 -2.06
C PRO A 132 -18.54 10.31 -1.78
N LYS A 133 -18.13 11.04 -2.82
CA LYS A 133 -17.10 12.10 -2.72
C LYS A 133 -17.50 13.19 -1.73
N GLU A 134 -18.78 13.56 -1.75
CA GLU A 134 -19.36 14.57 -0.88
C GLU A 134 -19.26 14.14 0.59
N THR A 135 -19.52 12.87 0.88
CA THR A 135 -19.40 12.29 2.22
C THR A 135 -17.95 12.25 2.70
N ILE A 136 -16.99 12.00 1.79
CA ILE A 136 -15.57 12.08 2.10
C ILE A 136 -15.17 13.51 2.46
N PHE A 137 -15.61 14.50 1.68
CA PHE A 137 -15.34 15.90 1.99
C PHE A 137 -15.97 16.34 3.32
N GLU A 138 -17.21 15.96 3.59
CA GLU A 138 -17.88 16.23 4.86
C GLU A 138 -17.09 15.60 6.03
N ALA A 139 -16.72 14.33 5.93
CA ALA A 139 -15.98 13.63 6.98
C ALA A 139 -14.61 14.30 7.27
N LEU A 140 -13.90 14.73 6.23
CA LEU A 140 -12.59 15.35 6.34
C LEU A 140 -12.63 16.82 6.80
N THR A 141 -13.77 17.50 6.66
CA THR A 141 -13.94 18.90 7.08
C THR A 141 -14.74 19.05 8.38
N SER A 142 -15.44 18.00 8.83
CA SER A 142 -16.28 18.02 10.04
C SER A 142 -15.54 18.30 11.36
N ALA A 143 -14.24 17.97 11.42
CA ALA A 143 -13.41 18.17 12.61
C ALA A 143 -11.91 18.16 12.22
N PRO A 144 -11.03 18.78 13.04
CA PRO A 144 -9.59 18.75 12.81
C PRO A 144 -9.06 17.33 12.59
N LEU A 145 -8.15 17.17 11.62
CA LEU A 145 -7.56 15.89 11.27
C LEU A 145 -6.29 15.66 12.11
N SER A 146 -6.08 14.41 12.53
CA SER A 146 -4.80 13.97 13.08
C SER A 146 -3.72 13.90 12.00
N ALA A 147 -2.45 13.82 12.39
CA ALA A 147 -1.33 13.71 11.45
C ALA A 147 -1.47 12.51 10.49
N SER A 148 -1.83 11.33 10.99
CA SER A 148 -2.06 10.16 10.13
C SER A 148 -3.25 10.35 9.19
N GLN A 149 -4.30 11.05 9.63
CA GLN A 149 -5.41 11.38 8.74
C GLN A 149 -5.01 12.39 7.66
N LEU A 150 -4.15 13.35 7.97
CA LEU A 150 -3.61 14.27 6.97
C LEU A 150 -2.70 13.53 5.98
N ASP A 151 -1.85 12.62 6.44
CA ASP A 151 -1.01 11.77 5.57
C ASP A 151 -1.88 10.93 4.61
N GLY A 152 -2.93 10.30 5.13
CA GLY A 152 -3.83 9.47 4.32
C GLY A 152 -4.70 10.27 3.37
N ALA A 153 -5.16 11.46 3.77
CA ALA A 153 -5.92 12.35 2.91
C ALA A 153 -5.03 12.92 1.79
N ALA A 154 -3.80 13.31 2.14
CA ALA A 154 -2.79 13.72 1.17
C ALA A 154 -2.56 12.61 0.14
N GLU A 155 -2.39 11.36 0.56
CA GLU A 155 -2.23 10.25 -0.39
C GLU A 155 -3.48 10.02 -1.25
N LEU A 156 -4.66 9.98 -0.64
CA LEU A 156 -5.93 9.77 -1.33
C LEU A 156 -6.12 10.75 -2.49
N PHE A 157 -5.86 12.04 -2.27
CA PHE A 157 -6.09 13.08 -3.26
C PHE A 157 -5.01 13.19 -4.35
N THR A 158 -3.99 12.35 -4.32
CA THR A 158 -3.00 12.25 -5.42
C THR A 158 -3.43 11.25 -6.49
N CYS A 159 -4.48 10.49 -6.20
CA CYS A 159 -4.99 9.43 -7.05
C CYS A 159 -5.82 10.00 -8.21
N LEU A 160 -5.77 9.33 -9.37
CA LEU A 160 -6.42 9.79 -10.60
C LEU A 160 -7.95 9.96 -10.46
N GLU A 161 -8.59 9.18 -9.60
CA GLU A 161 -10.03 9.24 -9.33
C GLU A 161 -10.48 10.58 -8.72
N TRP A 162 -9.52 11.33 -8.15
CA TRP A 162 -9.72 12.63 -7.52
C TRP A 162 -9.34 13.81 -8.41
N LYS A 163 -8.80 13.56 -9.62
CA LYS A 163 -8.47 14.62 -10.55
C LYS A 163 -9.72 15.39 -10.95
N GLY A 164 -9.73 16.71 -10.71
CA GLY A 164 -10.87 17.57 -10.99
C GLY A 164 -12.08 17.40 -10.05
N ALA A 165 -11.93 16.70 -8.92
CA ALA A 165 -13.04 16.44 -7.99
C ALA A 165 -13.49 17.67 -7.17
N GLY A 166 -12.86 18.84 -7.34
CA GLY A 166 -13.25 20.06 -6.64
C GLY A 166 -13.04 19.97 -5.12
N ILE A 167 -11.84 19.57 -4.69
CA ILE A 167 -11.50 19.45 -3.25
C ILE A 167 -11.78 20.80 -2.56
N PRO A 168 -12.54 20.82 -1.45
CA PRO A 168 -12.83 22.04 -0.70
C PRO A 168 -11.55 22.83 -0.37
N GLU A 169 -11.58 24.14 -0.59
CA GLU A 169 -10.42 25.03 -0.40
C GLU A 169 -9.78 24.88 0.99
N SER A 170 -10.61 24.84 2.03
CA SER A 170 -10.16 24.71 3.41
C SER A 170 -9.37 23.43 3.65
N LEU A 171 -9.83 22.31 3.07
CA LEU A 171 -9.16 21.02 3.15
C LEU A 171 -7.87 21.03 2.32
N ARG A 172 -7.91 21.59 1.11
CA ARG A 172 -6.73 21.69 0.23
C ARG A 172 -5.63 22.51 0.89
N ALA A 173 -5.97 23.69 1.43
CA ALA A 173 -5.02 24.56 2.13
C ALA A 173 -4.38 23.86 3.33
N ALA A 174 -5.19 23.16 4.15
CA ALA A 174 -4.70 22.42 5.30
C ALA A 174 -3.71 21.30 4.89
N LEU A 175 -3.98 20.58 3.80
CA LEU A 175 -3.08 19.54 3.30
C LEU A 175 -1.78 20.12 2.75
N VAL A 176 -1.85 21.21 1.98
CA VAL A 176 -0.66 21.89 1.44
C VAL A 176 0.21 22.42 2.57
N GLU A 177 -0.38 23.08 3.56
CA GLU A 177 0.34 23.58 4.75
C GLU A 177 1.02 22.43 5.47
N TYR A 178 0.29 21.34 5.73
CA TYR A 178 0.82 20.18 6.45
C TYR A 178 1.97 19.47 5.71
N VAL A 179 1.83 19.23 4.39
CA VAL A 179 2.87 18.60 3.58
C VAL A 179 4.08 19.52 3.41
N THR A 180 3.88 20.83 3.27
CA THR A 180 4.99 21.79 3.24
C THR A 180 5.76 21.80 4.56
N ALA A 181 5.06 21.70 5.69
CA ALA A 181 5.67 21.75 7.01
C ALA A 181 6.35 20.44 7.44
N THR A 182 5.80 19.28 7.06
CA THR A 182 6.18 17.98 7.64
C THR A 182 6.36 16.85 6.61
N GLY A 183 6.12 17.13 5.34
CA GLY A 183 6.15 16.14 4.26
C GLY A 183 7.56 15.67 3.92
N THR A 184 7.64 14.45 3.44
CA THR A 184 8.85 13.91 2.79
C THR A 184 8.90 14.34 1.32
N ASP A 185 10.06 14.31 0.66
CA ASP A 185 10.18 14.64 -0.78
C ASP A 185 9.14 13.93 -1.67
N PRO A 186 8.86 12.62 -1.49
CA PRO A 186 7.80 11.95 -2.25
C PRO A 186 6.39 12.51 -2.02
N MET A 187 6.09 13.02 -0.83
CA MET A 187 4.79 13.62 -0.52
C MET A 187 4.67 14.99 -1.18
N THR A 188 5.71 15.81 -1.12
CA THR A 188 5.76 17.12 -1.79
C THR A 188 5.62 16.96 -3.31
N PHE A 189 6.37 16.02 -3.90
CA PHE A 189 6.23 15.71 -5.33
C PHE A 189 4.81 15.29 -5.72
N ARG A 190 4.18 14.41 -4.93
CA ARG A 190 2.80 13.96 -5.16
C ARG A 190 1.79 15.09 -4.99
N MET A 191 1.96 15.94 -3.97
CA MET A 191 1.14 17.14 -3.76
C MET A 191 1.18 18.03 -5.01
N ASP A 192 2.36 18.34 -5.52
CA ASP A 192 2.56 19.20 -6.70
C ASP A 192 1.91 18.63 -7.98
N GLN A 193 1.81 17.30 -8.09
CA GLN A 193 1.15 16.63 -9.22
C GLN A 193 -0.37 16.48 -9.03
N GLY A 194 -0.86 16.61 -7.80
CA GLY A 194 -2.25 16.39 -7.43
C GLY A 194 -2.93 17.69 -7.00
N TYR A 195 -3.27 17.75 -5.72
CA TYR A 195 -4.07 18.81 -5.11
C TYR A 195 -3.29 20.10 -4.80
N GLY A 196 -1.97 20.14 -5.00
CA GLY A 196 -1.16 21.34 -4.83
C GLY A 196 -1.25 22.32 -6.01
N THR A 197 -1.76 21.87 -7.16
CA THR A 197 -1.98 22.76 -8.30
C THR A 197 -3.20 23.65 -8.06
N ALA A 198 -3.05 24.96 -8.20
CA ALA A 198 -4.20 25.86 -8.24
C ALA A 198 -5.11 25.40 -9.38
N ALA A 199 -6.39 25.19 -9.08
CA ALA A 199 -7.37 24.91 -10.13
C ALA A 199 -7.35 26.10 -11.13
N PRO A 200 -7.29 25.84 -12.45
CA PRO A 200 -7.36 26.89 -13.46
C PRO A 200 -8.69 27.64 -13.42
#